data_AF-A0A966PZG8-F1
#
_entry.id   AF-A0A966PZG8-F1
#
_cell.length_a   1.000
_cell.length_b   1.000
_cell.length_c   1.000
_cell.angle_alpha   90.00
_cell.angle_beta   90.00
_cell.angle_gamma   90.00
#
_symmetry.space_group_name_H-M   'P 1'
#
loop_
_entity.id
_entity.type
_entity.pdbx_description
1 polymer ?
#
loop_
_entity_poly.entity_id
_entity_poly.type
_entity_poly.pdbx_seq_one_letter_code
_entity_poly.pdbx_strand_id
1 'polypeptide(L)'
;MNENILNDMEDLYAAQQRYGGKKRGDLKDSDFLFPETRSFPIVTPQDVADAISNYGRMSSKMSYDAFLRKLYNKCKSKGPEFVAALPEASKEKLGLKKS
;
A
#
# COMPACT_ATOMS: atom_id res chain seq x y z
N MET A 1 -19.45 -30.68 -11.35
CA MET A 1 -18.92 -29.75 -10.32
C MET A 1 -19.84 -28.57 -10.29
N ASN A 2 -20.36 -28.20 -9.12
CA ASN A 2 -21.35 -27.12 -8.98
C ASN A 2 -20.65 -25.76 -9.01
N GLU A 3 -21.06 -24.87 -9.91
CA GLU A 3 -20.53 -23.50 -10.07
C GLU A 3 -20.63 -22.67 -8.77
N ASN A 4 -21.57 -22.97 -7.88
CA ASN A 4 -21.75 -22.25 -6.60
C ASN A 4 -20.57 -22.38 -5.62
N ILE A 5 -19.85 -23.51 -5.61
CA ILE A 5 -18.74 -23.72 -4.65
C ILE A 5 -17.49 -22.92 -5.07
N LEU A 6 -17.32 -22.68 -6.37
CA LEU A 6 -16.23 -21.87 -6.92
C LEU A 6 -16.39 -20.38 -6.57
N ASN A 7 -17.62 -19.85 -6.69
CA ASN A 7 -17.91 -18.45 -6.34
C ASN A 7 -17.69 -18.16 -4.85
N ASP A 8 -18.10 -19.06 -3.95
CA ASP A 8 -17.95 -18.86 -2.50
C ASP A 8 -16.48 -18.88 -2.05
N MET A 9 -15.63 -19.71 -2.68
CA MET A 9 -14.19 -19.70 -2.43
C MET A 9 -13.54 -18.41 -2.94
N GLU A 10 -13.94 -17.92 -4.11
CA GLU A 10 -13.42 -16.67 -4.67
C GLU A 10 -13.80 -15.46 -3.82
N ASP A 11 -15.02 -15.44 -3.26
CA ASP A 11 -15.45 -14.39 -2.33
C ASP A 11 -14.81 -14.49 -0.94
N LEU A 12 -14.48 -15.69 -0.43
CA LEU A 12 -13.71 -15.86 0.81
C LEU A 12 -12.23 -15.43 0.63
N TYR A 13 -11.61 -15.71 -0.52
CA TYR A 13 -10.29 -15.18 -0.87
C TYR A 13 -10.33 -13.67 -1.16
N ALA A 14 -11.42 -13.13 -1.71
CA ALA A 14 -11.59 -11.70 -1.99
C ALA A 14 -11.98 -10.88 -0.75
N ALA A 15 -12.61 -11.49 0.25
CA ALA A 15 -12.89 -10.88 1.55
C ALA A 15 -11.60 -10.62 2.35
N GLN A 16 -10.50 -11.30 2.01
CA GLN A 16 -9.27 -11.27 2.80
C GLN A 16 -8.47 -9.96 2.72
N GLN A 17 -8.70 -9.08 1.74
CA GLN A 17 -8.04 -7.76 1.71
C GLN A 17 -8.88 -6.72 0.94
N ARG A 18 -9.79 -6.03 1.64
CA ARG A 18 -10.47 -4.84 1.12
C ARG A 18 -9.67 -3.59 1.47
N TYR A 19 -9.35 -2.77 0.46
CA TYR A 19 -8.60 -1.51 0.63
C TYR A 19 -9.53 -0.34 0.35
N GLY A 20 -9.91 0.40 1.40
CA GLY A 20 -10.90 1.47 1.27
C GLY A 20 -12.24 1.00 0.71
N GLY A 21 -12.65 -0.23 1.06
CA GLY A 21 -13.88 -0.84 0.57
C GLY A 21 -13.80 -1.52 -0.80
N LYS A 22 -12.66 -1.46 -1.50
CA LYS A 22 -12.47 -2.08 -2.82
C LYS A 22 -11.73 -3.41 -2.72
N LYS A 23 -12.10 -4.40 -3.54
CA LYS A 23 -11.29 -5.63 -3.67
C LYS A 23 -9.96 -5.27 -4.33
N ARG A 24 -8.89 -5.98 -3.95
CA ARG A 24 -7.55 -5.82 -4.53
C ARG A 24 -7.52 -5.96 -6.07
N GLY A 25 -8.38 -6.82 -6.63
CA GLY A 25 -8.53 -7.01 -8.07
C GLY A 25 -9.05 -5.77 -8.79
N ASP A 26 -9.92 -5.00 -8.14
CA ASP A 26 -10.56 -3.81 -8.70
C ASP A 26 -9.68 -2.55 -8.64
N LEU A 27 -8.54 -2.64 -7.95
CA LEU A 27 -7.60 -1.54 -7.85
C LEU A 27 -6.88 -1.31 -9.17
N LYS A 28 -6.68 -0.03 -9.50
CA LYS A 28 -5.88 0.35 -10.66
C LYS A 28 -4.40 0.15 -10.33
N ASP A 29 -3.57 -0.03 -11.35
CA ASP A 29 -2.12 -0.11 -11.16
C ASP A 29 -1.55 1.15 -10.47
N SER A 30 -2.18 2.30 -10.74
CA SER A 30 -1.91 3.57 -10.06
C SER A 30 -2.29 3.61 -8.58
N ASP A 31 -2.93 2.59 -8.02
CA ASP A 31 -3.18 2.48 -6.58
C ASP A 31 -2.03 1.78 -5.85
N PHE A 32 -1.18 1.06 -6.57
CA PHE A 32 -0.04 0.35 -5.98
C PHE A 32 1.21 1.22 -5.96
N LEU A 33 2.06 1.03 -4.94
CA LEU A 33 3.37 1.65 -4.91
C LEU A 33 4.29 1.04 -5.97
N PHE A 34 4.14 -0.26 -6.23
CA PHE A 34 4.82 -0.99 -7.30
C PHE A 34 3.77 -1.57 -8.26
N PRO A 35 3.43 -0.83 -9.34
CA PRO A 35 2.44 -1.24 -10.32
C PRO A 35 2.71 -2.61 -10.97
N GLU A 36 3.96 -2.85 -11.40
CA GLU A 36 4.38 -4.06 -12.11
C GLU A 36 4.05 -5.36 -11.37
N THR A 37 4.19 -5.34 -10.05
CA THR A 37 3.93 -6.49 -9.18
C THR A 37 2.65 -6.30 -8.37
N ARG A 38 1.88 -5.25 -8.65
CA ARG A 38 0.71 -4.78 -7.90
C ARG A 38 0.94 -4.85 -6.38
N SER A 39 2.12 -4.48 -5.90
CA SER A 39 2.50 -4.62 -4.49
C SER A 39 2.32 -3.30 -3.74
N PHE A 40 2.01 -3.39 -2.44
CA PHE A 40 1.77 -2.24 -1.57
C PHE A 40 0.65 -1.32 -2.09
N PRO A 41 -0.62 -1.76 -2.02
CA PRO A 41 -1.76 -0.90 -2.34
C PRO A 41 -1.80 0.29 -1.37
N ILE A 42 -1.96 1.51 -1.90
CA ILE A 42 -2.07 2.77 -1.13
C ILE A 42 -3.40 3.44 -1.53
N VAL A 43 -4.46 3.04 -0.85
CA VAL A 43 -5.86 3.43 -1.09
C VAL A 43 -6.44 4.20 0.09
N THR A 44 -5.96 3.92 1.31
CA THR A 44 -6.31 4.59 2.55
C THR A 44 -5.05 5.08 3.28
N PRO A 45 -5.18 6.06 4.19
CA PRO A 45 -4.04 6.49 5.00
C PRO A 45 -3.40 5.37 5.83
N GLN A 46 -4.20 4.39 6.29
CA GLN A 46 -3.71 3.22 7.04
C GLN A 46 -2.71 2.40 6.22
N ASP A 47 -2.92 2.29 4.91
CA ASP A 47 -2.06 1.51 4.03
C ASP A 47 -0.60 2.02 4.01
N VAL A 48 -0.37 3.28 4.39
CA VAL A 48 0.98 3.86 4.51
C VAL A 48 1.76 3.18 5.63
N ALA A 49 1.15 3.01 6.80
CA ALA A 49 1.77 2.34 7.94
C ALA A 49 1.95 0.84 7.64
N ASP A 50 0.95 0.21 7.02
CA ASP A 50 1.01 -1.19 6.62
C ASP A 50 2.12 -1.42 5.59
N ALA A 51 2.31 -0.48 4.66
CA ALA A 51 3.39 -0.55 3.69
C ALA A 51 4.77 -0.50 4.35
N ILE A 52 4.95 0.35 5.35
CA ILE A 52 6.20 0.43 6.11
C ILE A 52 6.46 -0.87 6.88
N SER A 53 5.44 -1.39 7.58
CA SER A 53 5.54 -2.66 8.32
C SER A 53 5.87 -3.84 7.39
N ASN A 54 5.26 -3.87 6.21
CA ASN A 54 5.45 -4.94 5.24
C ASN A 54 6.75 -4.85 4.45
N TYR A 55 7.48 -3.71 4.49
CA TYR A 55 8.75 -3.56 3.78
C TYR A 55 9.75 -4.68 4.12
N GLY A 56 9.87 -5.03 5.40
CA GLY A 56 10.81 -6.08 5.85
C GLY A 56 10.47 -7.48 5.34
N ARG A 57 9.23 -7.69 4.86
CA ARG A 57 8.77 -8.96 4.27
C ARG A 57 8.93 -8.99 2.75
N MET A 58 9.21 -7.84 2.13
CA MET A 58 9.40 -7.76 0.69
C MET A 58 10.81 -8.20 0.33
N SER A 59 10.92 -9.19 -0.56
CA SER A 59 12.18 -9.54 -1.21
C SER A 59 12.51 -8.51 -2.29
N SER A 60 13.07 -7.36 -1.88
CA SER A 60 13.51 -6.31 -2.79
C SER A 60 15.00 -5.99 -2.64
N LYS A 61 15.63 -5.61 -3.75
CA LYS A 61 16.98 -5.02 -3.78
C LYS A 61 16.97 -3.52 -3.46
N MET A 62 15.79 -2.90 -3.39
CA MET A 62 15.63 -1.49 -3.05
C MET A 62 16.02 -1.25 -1.60
N SER A 63 16.74 -0.15 -1.32
CA SER A 63 17.02 0.27 0.05
C SER A 63 15.78 0.86 0.73
N TYR A 64 15.75 0.83 2.06
CA TYR A 64 14.60 1.33 2.82
C TYR A 64 14.39 2.84 2.58
N ASP A 65 15.46 3.61 2.45
CA ASP A 65 15.37 5.05 2.16
C ASP A 65 14.80 5.33 0.77
N ALA A 66 15.18 4.54 -0.24
CA ALA A 66 14.59 4.65 -1.58
C ALA A 66 13.10 4.26 -1.57
N PHE A 67 12.74 3.24 -0.80
CA PHE A 67 11.35 2.86 -0.56
C PHE A 67 10.56 3.99 0.10
N LEU A 68 11.07 4.59 1.18
CA LEU A 68 10.42 5.71 1.86
C LEU A 68 10.23 6.92 0.95
N ARG A 69 11.23 7.26 0.12
CA ARG A 69 11.11 8.36 -0.86
C ARG A 69 10.01 8.08 -1.88
N LYS A 70 9.94 6.84 -2.40
CA LYS A 70 8.89 6.43 -3.33
C LYS A 70 7.51 6.48 -2.68
N LEU A 71 7.38 5.98 -1.44
CA LEU A 71 6.14 5.99 -0.66
C LEU A 71 5.69 7.42 -0.38
N TYR A 72 6.59 8.31 0.04
CA TYR A 72 6.28 9.71 0.26
C TYR A 72 5.75 10.41 -0.99
N ASN A 73 6.39 10.19 -2.15
CA ASN A 73 5.92 10.74 -3.42
C ASN A 73 4.52 10.21 -3.79
N LYS A 74 4.23 8.94 -3.48
CA LYS A 74 2.90 8.36 -3.64
C LYS A 74 1.86 8.99 -2.70
N CYS A 75 2.22 9.19 -1.43
CA CYS A 75 1.35 9.88 -0.48
C CYS A 75 1.03 11.29 -0.94
N LYS A 76 2.04 12.04 -1.43
CA LYS A 76 1.84 13.39 -1.99
C LYS A 76 0.86 13.43 -3.15
N SER A 77 0.88 12.44 -4.05
CA SER A 77 -0.04 12.39 -5.18
C SER A 77 -1.47 11.97 -4.79
N LYS A 78 -1.63 11.34 -3.62
CA LYS A 78 -2.92 10.89 -3.09
C LYS A 78 -3.63 11.97 -2.29
N GLY A 79 -2.91 12.69 -1.43
CA GLY A 79 -3.48 13.78 -0.64
C GLY A 79 -2.76 14.05 0.67
N PRO A 80 -3.08 15.18 1.34
CA PRO A 80 -2.46 15.56 2.61
C PRO A 80 -2.69 14.53 3.73
N GLU A 81 -3.82 13.82 3.74
CA GLU A 81 -4.13 12.78 4.73
C GLU A 81 -3.17 11.58 4.66
N PHE A 82 -2.70 11.21 3.47
CA PHE A 82 -1.70 10.15 3.29
C PHE A 82 -0.31 10.60 3.73
N VAL A 83 0.02 11.88 3.52
CA VAL A 83 1.27 12.46 3.99
C VAL A 83 1.29 12.57 5.51
N ALA A 84 0.15 12.94 6.12
CA ALA A 84 -0.01 13.01 7.56
C ALA A 84 0.16 11.62 8.22
N ALA A 85 -0.33 10.57 7.56
CA ALA A 85 -0.24 9.18 8.04
C ALA A 85 1.16 8.55 7.98
N LEU A 86 2.15 9.22 7.38
CA LEU A 86 3.54 8.77 7.50
C LEU A 86 3.98 8.85 8.97
N PRO A 87 4.56 7.78 9.53
CA PRO A 87 5.16 7.81 10.87
C PRO A 87 6.23 8.89 10.97
N GLU A 88 6.31 9.56 12.12
CA GLU A 88 7.31 10.62 12.34
C GLU A 88 8.75 10.13 12.12
N ALA A 89 9.08 8.92 12.58
CA ALA A 89 10.40 8.31 12.33
C ALA A 89 10.74 8.20 10.83
N SER A 90 9.74 7.95 9.97
CA SER A 90 9.92 7.93 8.52
C SER A 90 10.09 9.33 7.94
N LYS A 91 9.36 10.33 8.47
CA LYS A 91 9.52 11.74 8.08
C LYS A 91 10.91 12.26 8.46
N GLU A 92 11.43 11.89 9.62
CA GLU A 92 12.78 12.24 10.07
C GLU A 92 13.86 11.63 9.15
N LYS A 93 13.72 10.34 8.80
CA LYS A 93 14.62 9.68 7.83
C LYS A 93 14.60 10.35 6.46
N LEU A 94 13.47 10.91 6.06
CA LEU A 94 13.33 11.67 4.81
C LEU A 94 13.85 13.11 4.91
N GLY A 95 14.22 13.59 6.10
CA GLY A 95 14.63 14.97 6.33
C GLY A 95 13.47 15.96 6.21
N LEU A 96 12.23 15.52 6.37
CA LEU A 96 11.02 16.34 6.22
C LEU A 96 10.68 17.18 7.46
N LYS A 97 11.64 17.43 8.37
CA LYS A 97 11.39 18.26 9.55
C LYS A 97 10.86 19.62 9.09
N LYS A 98 9.72 20.04 9.65
CA LYS A 98 9.30 21.44 9.63
C LYS A 98 10.46 22.26 10.19
N SER A 99 11.04 23.11 9.37
CA SER A 99 11.78 24.28 9.85
C SER A 99 10.87 25.16 10.69
#